data_AF-A0A8R1E497-F1
#
_entry.id   AF-A0A8R1E497-F1
#
_cell.length_a   1.000
_cell.length_b   1.000
_cell.length_c   1.000
_cell.angle_alpha   90.00
_cell.angle_beta   90.00
_cell.angle_gamma   90.00
#
_symmetry.space_group_name_H-M   'P 1'
#
loop_
_entity.id
_entity.type
_entity.pdbx_description
1 polymer ?
#
loop_
_entity_poly.entity_id
_entity_poly.type
_entity_poly.pdbx_seq_one_letter_code
_entity_poly.pdbx_strand_id
1 'polypeptide(L)'
;MKSAGKLWVRLKCDITKLSTMDGPSENVRYPSGERVPAARPRCPCGNVLELDATGEIVLIDWEFATYNWRGFDLAMHLAETGIDYTVPFPPGVKFNEQLAENHPNLSIFCEAYVDADNQVKNRTPEDRQSEIDNLIEECQFFWPLVHLFWTMQSLMYHILKYDNGVVQDVAASDRLAVYFHLKPRSERIYEKVIGQKHAN
;
A
#
# COMPACT_ATOMS: atom_id res chain seq x y z
N MET A 1 23.00 -3.77 25.77
CA MET A 1 23.42 -4.27 24.44
C MET A 1 23.37 -5.81 24.24
N LYS A 2 22.58 -6.60 24.99
CA LYS A 2 22.42 -8.06 24.74
C LYS A 2 20.97 -8.53 24.48
N SER A 3 20.01 -7.60 24.37
CA SER A 3 18.57 -7.91 24.19
C SER A 3 18.13 -7.83 22.72
N ALA A 4 18.67 -6.90 21.93
CA ALA A 4 18.28 -6.70 20.53
C ALA A 4 18.55 -7.94 19.65
N GLY A 5 19.72 -8.58 19.79
CA GLY A 5 20.08 -9.74 18.96
C GLY A 5 19.19 -10.98 19.12
N LYS A 6 18.49 -11.14 20.26
CA LYS A 6 17.55 -12.25 20.47
C LYS A 6 16.17 -11.97 19.86
N LEU A 7 15.78 -10.69 19.73
CA LEU A 7 14.52 -10.29 19.11
C LEU A 7 14.55 -10.53 17.60
N TRP A 8 15.65 -10.19 16.93
CA TRP A 8 15.84 -10.37 15.49
C TRP A 8 15.86 -11.85 15.06
N VAL A 9 16.46 -12.74 15.86
CA VAL A 9 16.49 -14.18 15.57
C VAL A 9 15.12 -14.82 15.79
N ARG A 10 14.32 -14.32 16.75
CA ARG A 10 12.97 -14.82 17.02
C ARG A 10 11.96 -14.34 15.96
N LEU A 11 12.02 -13.08 15.57
CA LEU A 11 11.27 -12.53 14.42
C LEU A 11 11.55 -13.32 13.13
N LYS A 12 12.81 -13.66 12.83
CA LYS A 12 13.16 -14.40 11.62
C LYS A 12 12.55 -15.80 11.54
N CYS A 13 12.38 -16.48 12.69
CA CYS A 13 11.89 -17.85 12.76
C CYS A 13 10.36 -17.94 12.71
N ASP A 14 9.66 -16.90 13.19
CA ASP A 14 8.20 -16.79 13.08
C ASP A 14 7.76 -16.26 11.70
N ILE A 15 8.55 -15.37 11.07
CA ILE A 15 8.28 -14.83 9.73
C ILE A 15 8.34 -15.92 8.63
N THR A 16 9.20 -16.94 8.78
CA THR A 16 9.27 -18.04 7.80
C THR A 16 8.04 -18.94 7.83
N LYS A 17 7.30 -18.97 8.94
CA LYS A 17 6.04 -19.73 9.07
C LYS A 17 4.82 -18.97 8.54
N LEU A 18 4.89 -17.64 8.47
CA LEU A 18 3.81 -16.80 7.93
C LEU A 18 3.79 -16.79 6.40
N SER A 19 4.96 -16.81 5.76
CA SER A 19 5.10 -16.82 4.29
C SER A 19 4.64 -18.14 3.62
N THR A 20 4.31 -19.18 4.39
CA THR A 20 3.94 -20.52 3.90
C THR A 20 2.63 -21.04 4.49
N MET A 21 1.73 -20.15 4.94
CA MET A 21 0.47 -20.58 5.55
C MET A 21 -0.49 -21.22 4.53
N ASP A 22 -0.35 -22.54 4.34
CA ASP A 22 -1.38 -23.43 3.82
C ASP A 22 -2.45 -23.66 4.91
N GLY A 23 -3.25 -22.64 5.25
CA GLY A 23 -4.34 -22.77 6.21
C GLY A 23 -4.74 -21.45 6.88
N PRO A 24 -5.99 -21.34 7.39
CA PRO A 24 -6.39 -20.15 8.15
C PRO A 24 -5.58 -20.03 9.43
N SER A 25 -4.99 -18.85 9.66
CA SER A 25 -4.13 -18.63 10.83
C SER A 25 -4.97 -18.52 12.11
N GLU A 26 -4.59 -19.26 13.17
CA GLU A 26 -5.27 -19.21 14.47
C GLU A 26 -4.89 -17.99 15.32
N ASN A 27 -3.74 -17.36 15.03
CA ASN A 27 -3.13 -16.35 15.90
C ASN A 27 -3.08 -14.93 15.29
N VAL A 28 -3.55 -14.77 14.05
CA VAL A 28 -3.43 -13.52 13.31
C VAL A 28 -4.69 -13.26 12.49
N ARG A 29 -5.14 -12.00 12.47
CA ARG A 29 -6.33 -11.53 11.76
C ARG A 29 -6.00 -10.32 10.88
N TYR A 30 -6.90 -10.01 9.96
CA TYR A 30 -6.90 -8.69 9.33
C TYR A 30 -7.41 -7.63 10.32
N PRO A 31 -7.00 -6.36 10.18
CA PRO A 31 -7.56 -5.25 10.98
C PRO A 31 -9.09 -5.09 10.85
N SER A 32 -9.70 -5.67 9.80
CA SER A 32 -11.15 -5.76 9.62
C SER A 32 -11.83 -6.80 10.53
N GLY A 33 -11.06 -7.58 11.30
CA GLY A 33 -11.54 -8.64 12.19
C GLY A 33 -11.70 -10.01 11.54
N GLU A 34 -11.54 -10.11 10.22
CA GLU A 34 -11.60 -11.39 9.49
C GLU A 34 -10.33 -12.23 9.74
N ARG A 35 -10.50 -13.55 9.89
CA ARG A 35 -9.34 -14.47 9.89
C ARG A 35 -8.73 -14.56 8.51
N VAL A 36 -7.40 -14.59 8.46
CA VAL A 36 -6.62 -14.81 7.23
C VAL A 36 -6.99 -16.18 6.66
N PRO A 37 -7.56 -16.30 5.44
CA PRO A 37 -7.81 -17.60 4.80
C PRO A 37 -6.55 -18.14 4.13
N ALA A 38 -6.55 -19.44 3.82
CA ALA A 38 -5.42 -20.18 3.24
C ALA A 38 -4.93 -19.67 1.86
N ALA A 39 -5.73 -18.89 1.14
CA ALA A 39 -5.34 -18.32 -0.15
C ALA A 39 -6.22 -17.09 -0.45
N ARG A 40 -5.67 -15.88 -0.31
CA ARG A 40 -6.24 -14.67 -0.92
C ARG A 40 -5.26 -14.12 -1.96
N PRO A 41 -5.76 -13.43 -3.00
CA PRO A 41 -4.90 -12.67 -3.90
C PRO A 41 -4.03 -11.69 -3.09
N ARG A 42 -2.75 -11.60 -3.48
CA ARG A 42 -1.69 -10.78 -2.85
C ARG A 42 -1.94 -9.29 -3.07
N CYS A 43 -2.95 -8.77 -2.41
CA CYS A 43 -3.24 -7.35 -2.36
C CYS A 43 -2.41 -6.74 -1.23
N PRO A 44 -1.87 -5.51 -1.35
CA PRO A 44 -1.13 -4.86 -0.28
C PRO A 44 -1.89 -4.73 1.05
N CYS A 45 -3.23 -4.70 1.02
CA CYS A 45 -4.06 -4.80 2.23
C CYS A 45 -4.02 -6.18 2.90
N GLY A 46 -3.72 -7.24 2.13
CA GLY A 46 -3.47 -8.59 2.60
C GLY A 46 -2.15 -8.76 3.36
N ASN A 47 -1.23 -7.79 3.22
CA ASN A 47 0.11 -7.82 3.82
C ASN A 47 0.19 -7.09 5.17
N VAL A 48 -0.95 -6.56 5.66
CA VAL A 48 -1.07 -5.92 6.96
C VAL A 48 -1.89 -6.84 7.87
N LEU A 49 -1.26 -7.32 8.93
CA LEU A 49 -1.82 -8.30 9.85
C LEU A 49 -1.88 -7.73 11.28
N GLU A 50 -2.87 -8.14 12.06
CA GLU A 50 -3.01 -7.83 13.48
C GLU A 50 -2.83 -9.11 14.32
N LEU A 51 -1.96 -9.05 15.32
CA LEU A 51 -1.71 -10.17 16.24
C LEU A 51 -2.84 -10.28 17.28
N ASP A 52 -3.47 -11.45 17.39
CA ASP A 52 -4.59 -11.69 18.33
C ASP A 52 -4.21 -11.45 19.80
N ALA A 53 -2.94 -11.68 20.16
CA ALA A 53 -2.49 -11.61 21.55
C ALA A 53 -2.16 -10.19 22.02
N THR A 54 -1.68 -9.32 21.11
CA THR A 54 -1.14 -7.99 21.46
C THR A 54 -1.88 -6.85 20.79
N GLY A 55 -2.68 -7.11 19.75
CA GLY A 55 -3.27 -6.07 18.89
C GLY A 55 -2.21 -5.31 18.07
N GLU A 56 -0.98 -5.82 18.00
CA GLU A 56 0.09 -5.17 17.24
C GLU A 56 -0.09 -5.43 15.74
N ILE A 57 0.14 -4.38 14.95
CA ILE A 57 0.12 -4.46 13.50
C ILE A 57 1.50 -4.92 12.99
N VAL A 58 1.51 -5.92 12.12
CA VAL A 58 2.71 -6.52 11.52
C VAL A 58 2.59 -6.48 9.99
N LEU A 59 3.67 -6.05 9.34
CA LEU A 59 3.80 -6.05 7.89
C LEU A 59 4.53 -7.31 7.43
N ILE A 60 3.94 -8.05 6.48
CA ILE A 60 4.49 -9.28 5.91
C ILE A 60 4.77 -9.13 4.41
N ASP A 61 5.30 -10.19 3.78
CA ASP A 61 5.50 -10.29 2.32
C ASP A 61 6.31 -9.13 1.70
N TRP A 62 7.56 -9.02 2.14
CA TRP A 62 8.54 -8.01 1.68
C TRP A 62 9.16 -8.32 0.30
N GLU A 63 8.48 -9.08 -0.56
CA GLU A 63 9.02 -9.55 -1.85
C GLU A 63 9.23 -8.43 -2.88
N PHE A 64 8.47 -7.32 -2.76
CA PHE A 64 8.63 -6.11 -3.57
C PHE A 64 9.36 -4.98 -2.84
N ALA A 65 9.89 -5.24 -1.64
CA ALA A 65 10.48 -4.20 -0.83
C ALA A 65 11.81 -3.71 -1.42
N THR A 66 11.87 -2.42 -1.73
CA THR A 66 13.05 -1.76 -2.30
C THR A 66 13.21 -0.36 -1.72
N TYR A 67 14.36 0.26 -1.94
CA TYR A 67 14.51 1.69 -1.66
C TYR A 67 13.63 2.47 -2.64
N ASN A 68 12.64 3.18 -2.10
CA ASN A 68 11.65 3.91 -2.88
C ASN A 68 11.25 5.22 -2.20
N TRP A 69 10.49 6.04 -2.92
CA TRP A 69 9.88 7.26 -2.39
C TRP A 69 8.78 6.90 -1.40
N ARG A 70 8.81 7.49 -0.20
CA ARG A 70 7.81 7.22 0.85
C ARG A 70 6.38 7.50 0.36
N GLY A 71 6.17 8.55 -0.43
CA GLY A 71 4.85 8.89 -0.96
C GLY A 71 4.30 7.82 -1.91
N PHE A 72 5.16 7.01 -2.55
CA PHE A 72 4.74 5.89 -3.36
C PHE A 72 4.15 4.76 -2.51
N ASP A 73 4.81 4.39 -1.41
CA ASP A 73 4.31 3.33 -0.51
C ASP A 73 2.99 3.75 0.18
N LEU A 74 2.89 5.03 0.60
CA LEU A 74 1.67 5.56 1.18
C LEU A 74 0.52 5.62 0.17
N ALA A 75 0.79 6.12 -1.05
CA ALA A 75 -0.18 6.11 -2.13
C ALA A 75 -0.58 4.70 -2.54
N MET A 76 0.36 3.75 -2.50
CA MET A 76 0.09 2.34 -2.77
C MET A 76 -0.90 1.76 -1.78
N HIS A 77 -0.67 1.96 -0.48
CA HIS A 77 -1.58 1.47 0.54
C HIS A 77 -3.00 2.02 0.34
N LEU A 78 -3.13 3.33 0.12
CA LEU A 78 -4.43 3.99 -0.04
C LEU A 78 -5.13 3.68 -1.38
N ALA A 79 -4.38 3.43 -2.46
CA ALA A 79 -4.98 3.02 -3.73
C ALA A 79 -5.61 1.62 -3.63
N GLU A 80 -5.01 0.73 -2.83
CA GLU A 80 -5.46 -0.66 -2.68
C GLU A 80 -6.68 -0.80 -1.77
N THR A 81 -6.90 0.12 -0.83
CA THR A 81 -8.16 0.14 -0.06
C THR A 81 -9.37 0.45 -0.96
N GLY A 82 -9.14 1.05 -2.12
CA GLY A 82 -10.17 1.29 -3.14
C GLY A 82 -10.52 0.06 -3.99
N ILE A 83 -9.89 -1.09 -3.78
CA ILE A 83 -10.03 -2.27 -4.65
C ILE A 83 -10.39 -3.49 -3.82
N ASP A 84 -11.56 -4.05 -4.09
CA ASP A 84 -12.06 -5.25 -3.46
C ASP A 84 -11.78 -6.48 -4.32
N TYR A 85 -11.01 -7.40 -3.77
CA TYR A 85 -10.58 -8.66 -4.40
C TYR A 85 -11.31 -9.89 -3.86
N THR A 86 -12.35 -9.68 -3.05
CA THR A 86 -13.12 -10.75 -2.41
C THR A 86 -14.38 -11.12 -3.18
N VAL A 87 -14.53 -10.60 -4.39
CA VAL A 87 -15.72 -10.81 -5.23
C VAL A 87 -15.77 -12.28 -5.67
N PRO A 88 -16.81 -13.05 -5.30
CA PRO A 88 -16.85 -14.49 -5.55
C PRO A 88 -17.19 -14.87 -7.00
N PHE A 89 -17.53 -13.88 -7.84
CA PHE A 89 -17.89 -14.07 -9.25
C PHE A 89 -16.98 -13.24 -10.16
N PRO A 90 -16.74 -13.68 -11.42
CA PRO A 90 -15.96 -12.91 -12.39
C PRO A 90 -16.48 -11.46 -12.54
N PRO A 91 -15.59 -10.45 -12.58
CA PRO A 91 -14.15 -10.56 -12.81
C PRO A 91 -13.30 -10.85 -11.55
N GLY A 92 -13.91 -11.11 -10.40
CA GLY A 92 -13.17 -11.38 -9.15
C GLY A 92 -12.55 -10.14 -8.50
N VAL A 93 -12.84 -8.96 -9.05
CA VAL A 93 -12.34 -7.66 -8.57
C VAL A 93 -13.43 -6.60 -8.72
N LYS A 94 -13.47 -5.65 -7.79
CA LYS A 94 -14.37 -4.48 -7.84
C LYS A 94 -13.62 -3.22 -7.43
N PHE A 95 -13.69 -2.21 -8.28
CA PHE A 95 -13.12 -0.90 -8.02
C PHE A 95 -14.15 0.02 -7.36
N ASN A 96 -13.70 0.75 -6.33
CA ASN A 96 -14.44 1.85 -5.75
C ASN A 96 -13.89 3.17 -6.30
N GLU A 97 -14.61 3.75 -7.26
CA GLU A 97 -14.21 4.99 -7.93
C GLU A 97 -14.00 6.15 -6.95
N GLN A 98 -14.82 6.25 -5.90
CA GLN A 98 -14.71 7.34 -4.91
C GLN A 98 -13.38 7.27 -4.15
N LEU A 99 -12.97 6.06 -3.75
CA LEU A 99 -11.70 5.85 -3.06
C LEU A 99 -10.50 5.96 -4.00
N ALA A 100 -10.68 5.60 -5.27
CA ALA A 100 -9.64 5.69 -6.29
C ALA A 100 -9.31 7.14 -6.67
N GLU A 101 -10.30 8.04 -6.68
CA GLU A 101 -10.08 9.44 -7.05
C GLU A 101 -9.48 10.25 -5.88
N ASN A 102 -10.15 10.25 -4.74
CA ASN A 102 -9.75 11.00 -3.54
C ASN A 102 -10.11 10.22 -2.27
N HIS A 103 -9.11 9.59 -1.67
CA HIS A 103 -9.33 8.82 -0.46
C HIS A 103 -9.58 9.74 0.75
N PRO A 104 -10.70 9.58 1.50
CA PRO A 104 -11.06 10.48 2.60
C PRO A 104 -10.04 10.43 3.75
N ASN A 105 -9.34 9.29 3.91
CA ASN A 105 -8.33 9.13 4.97
C ASN A 105 -6.92 9.59 4.56
N LEU A 106 -6.71 10.18 3.38
CA LEU A 106 -5.37 10.59 2.95
C LEU A 106 -4.71 11.53 3.97
N SER A 107 -5.40 12.58 4.39
CA SER A 107 -4.86 13.53 5.37
C SER A 107 -4.55 12.88 6.72
N ILE A 108 -5.48 12.07 7.24
CA ILE A 108 -5.31 11.35 8.52
C ILE A 108 -4.10 10.40 8.44
N PHE A 109 -3.92 9.71 7.32
CA PHE A 109 -2.82 8.78 7.12
C PHE A 109 -1.47 9.51 7.03
N CYS A 110 -1.40 10.63 6.31
CA CYS A 110 -0.22 11.48 6.25
C CYS A 110 0.12 12.11 7.61
N GLU A 111 -0.88 12.57 8.36
CA GLU A 111 -0.73 13.09 9.73
C GLU A 111 -0.11 12.05 10.65
N ALA A 112 -0.70 10.86 10.71
CA ALA A 112 -0.19 9.77 11.53
C ALA A 112 1.24 9.37 11.15
N TYR A 113 1.55 9.33 9.85
CA TYR A 113 2.90 9.05 9.37
C TYR A 113 3.91 10.12 9.80
N VAL A 114 3.58 11.41 9.63
CA VAL A 114 4.47 12.52 10.02
C VAL A 114 4.73 12.49 11.52
N ASP A 115 3.71 12.25 12.34
CA ASP A 115 3.85 12.17 13.79
C ASP A 115 4.74 10.99 14.21
N ALA A 116 4.54 9.81 13.59
CA ALA A 116 5.36 8.63 13.84
C ALA A 116 6.82 8.84 13.38
N ASP A 117 7.03 9.43 12.21
CA ASP A 117 8.36 9.75 11.68
C ASP A 117 9.11 10.74 12.57
N ASN A 118 8.40 11.76 13.07
CA ASN A 118 8.93 12.72 14.04
C ASN A 118 9.35 12.04 15.34
N GLN A 119 8.52 11.16 15.86
CA GLN A 119 8.80 10.38 17.07
C GLN A 119 10.02 9.48 16.90
N VAL A 120 10.11 8.74 15.80
CA VAL A 120 11.24 7.84 15.50
C VAL A 120 12.55 8.61 15.36
N LYS A 121 12.50 9.80 14.72
CA LYS A 121 13.66 10.68 14.56
C LYS A 121 13.97 11.51 15.83
N ASN A 122 13.14 11.42 16.86
CA ASN A 122 13.20 12.25 18.06
C ASN A 122 13.33 13.75 17.73
N ARG A 123 12.54 14.21 16.75
CA ARG A 123 12.54 15.59 16.25
C ARG A 123 11.20 16.26 16.52
N THR A 124 11.24 17.57 16.78
CA THR A 124 10.05 18.42 16.82
C THR A 124 9.99 19.17 15.49
N PRO A 125 8.90 19.05 14.70
CA PRO A 125 8.79 19.75 13.43
C PRO A 125 8.67 21.27 13.65
N GLU A 126 9.39 22.06 12.85
CA GLU A 126 9.28 23.53 12.86
C GLU A 126 7.92 23.97 12.31
N ASP A 127 7.47 23.31 11.24
CA ASP A 127 6.14 23.49 10.64
C ASP A 127 5.54 22.12 10.30
N ARG A 128 4.80 21.56 11.27
CA ARG A 128 4.11 20.27 11.12
C ARG A 128 3.13 20.30 9.94
N GLN A 129 2.42 21.42 9.74
CA GLN A 129 1.37 21.49 8.72
C GLN A 129 1.99 21.46 7.31
N SER A 130 3.07 22.21 7.10
CA SER A 130 3.80 22.18 5.84
C SER A 130 4.35 20.77 5.53
N GLU A 131 4.87 20.04 6.52
CA GLU A 131 5.31 18.66 6.31
C GLU A 131 4.19 17.72 5.87
N ILE A 132 2.99 17.87 6.45
CA ILE A 132 1.80 17.10 6.08
C ILE A 132 1.34 17.46 4.68
N ASP A 133 1.21 18.74 4.36
CA ASP A 133 0.74 19.22 3.06
C ASP A 133 1.69 18.76 1.94
N ASN A 134 3.00 18.82 2.18
CA ASN A 134 4.01 18.30 1.25
C ASN A 134 3.90 16.78 1.07
N LEU A 135 3.63 16.02 2.14
CA LEU A 135 3.46 14.56 2.04
C LEU A 135 2.18 14.18 1.30
N ILE A 136 1.09 14.93 1.50
CA ILE A 136 -0.17 14.74 0.76
C ILE A 136 0.08 14.96 -0.73
N GLU A 137 0.76 16.04 -1.11
CA GLU A 137 1.12 16.34 -2.50
C GLU A 137 2.05 15.26 -3.09
N GLU A 138 3.02 14.76 -2.31
CA GLU A 138 3.88 13.63 -2.67
C GLU A 138 3.05 12.37 -2.98
N CYS A 139 2.08 12.01 -2.12
CA CYS A 139 1.21 10.85 -2.34
C CYS A 139 0.33 11.03 -3.59
N GLN A 140 -0.25 12.21 -3.77
CA GLN A 140 -1.09 12.52 -4.94
C GLN A 140 -0.31 12.45 -6.25
N PHE A 141 0.97 12.82 -6.23
CA PHE A 141 1.87 12.68 -7.37
C PHE A 141 2.11 11.21 -7.75
N PHE A 142 2.36 10.34 -6.77
CA PHE A 142 2.61 8.92 -7.04
C PHE A 142 1.36 8.09 -7.31
N TRP A 143 0.18 8.58 -6.95
CA TRP A 143 -1.09 7.84 -7.08
C TRP A 143 -1.34 7.22 -8.47
N PRO A 144 -1.29 7.97 -9.60
CA PRO A 144 -1.43 7.34 -10.91
C PRO A 144 -0.29 6.36 -11.21
N LEU A 145 0.93 6.63 -10.75
CA LEU A 145 2.08 5.75 -10.99
C LEU A 145 1.93 4.39 -10.30
N VAL A 146 1.28 4.35 -9.14
CA VAL A 146 0.88 3.09 -8.48
C VAL A 146 -0.08 2.28 -9.35
N HIS A 147 -1.10 2.92 -9.94
CA HIS A 147 -2.02 2.23 -10.84
C HIS A 147 -1.33 1.75 -12.11
N LEU A 148 -0.39 2.52 -12.66
CA LEU A 148 0.43 2.08 -13.80
C LEU A 148 1.30 0.86 -13.43
N PHE A 149 1.93 0.87 -12.25
CA PHE A 149 2.72 -0.25 -11.75
C PHE A 149 1.89 -1.55 -11.69
N TRP A 150 0.72 -1.50 -11.04
CA TRP A 150 -0.15 -2.66 -10.92
C TRP A 150 -0.84 -3.05 -12.23
N THR A 151 -1.02 -2.12 -13.17
CA THR A 151 -1.45 -2.43 -14.54
C THR A 151 -0.42 -3.35 -15.21
N MET A 152 0.86 -2.98 -15.17
CA MET A 152 1.93 -3.78 -15.76
C MET A 152 2.01 -5.18 -15.12
N GLN A 153 1.88 -5.24 -13.80
CA GLN A 153 1.84 -6.50 -13.05
C GLN A 153 0.66 -7.39 -13.49
N SER A 154 -0.54 -6.81 -13.62
CA SER A 154 -1.75 -7.54 -14.03
C SER A 154 -1.64 -8.04 -15.47
N LEU A 155 -1.10 -7.22 -16.38
CA LEU A 155 -0.81 -7.64 -17.76
C LEU A 155 0.21 -8.78 -17.80
N MET A 156 1.25 -8.72 -16.99
CA MET A 156 2.22 -9.80 -16.87
C MET A 156 1.55 -11.10 -16.39
N TYR A 157 0.71 -11.03 -15.35
CA TYR A 157 -0.06 -12.18 -14.88
C TYR A 157 -1.01 -12.75 -15.93
N HIS A 158 -1.66 -11.89 -16.72
CA HIS A 158 -2.48 -12.32 -17.86
C HIS A 158 -1.64 -13.09 -18.89
N ILE A 159 -0.48 -12.57 -19.29
CA ILE A 159 0.43 -13.22 -20.26
C ILE A 159 0.94 -14.57 -19.72
N LEU A 160 1.29 -14.62 -18.44
CA LEU A 160 1.74 -15.84 -17.76
C LEU A 160 0.61 -16.84 -17.48
N LYS A 161 -0.65 -16.48 -17.78
CA LYS A 161 -1.85 -17.27 -17.47
C LYS A 161 -1.93 -17.65 -15.98
N TYR A 162 -1.50 -16.74 -15.12
CA TYR A 162 -1.57 -16.92 -13.68
C TYR A 162 -3.04 -16.79 -13.24
N ASP A 163 -3.56 -17.83 -12.59
CA ASP A 163 -4.93 -17.86 -12.09
C ASP A 163 -4.93 -17.71 -10.57
N ASN A 164 -5.54 -16.62 -10.12
CA ASN A 164 -5.78 -16.30 -8.71
C ASN A 164 -7.25 -15.94 -8.46
N GLY A 165 -8.16 -16.36 -9.34
CA GLY A 165 -9.58 -16.02 -9.27
C GLY A 165 -9.94 -14.61 -9.75
N VAL A 166 -8.96 -13.82 -10.18
CA VAL A 166 -9.17 -12.47 -10.75
C VAL A 166 -8.91 -12.50 -12.26
N VAL A 167 -9.83 -11.91 -13.03
CA VAL A 167 -9.68 -11.70 -14.47
C VAL A 167 -8.69 -10.55 -14.70
N GLN A 168 -7.42 -10.93 -14.93
CA GLN A 168 -6.26 -10.02 -14.91
C GLN A 168 -6.29 -8.92 -15.98
N ASP A 169 -6.87 -9.18 -17.15
CA ASP A 169 -7.04 -8.20 -18.23
C ASP A 169 -8.06 -7.11 -17.86
N VAL A 170 -9.14 -7.48 -17.17
CA VAL A 170 -10.12 -6.51 -16.64
C VAL A 170 -9.46 -5.65 -15.54
N ALA A 171 -8.78 -6.29 -14.59
CA ALA A 171 -8.05 -5.58 -13.53
C ALA A 171 -6.98 -4.61 -14.10
N ALA A 172 -6.29 -5.01 -15.17
CA ALA A 172 -5.33 -4.15 -15.86
C ALA A 172 -6.03 -2.97 -16.54
N SER A 173 -7.13 -3.22 -17.25
CA SER A 173 -7.91 -2.19 -17.94
C SER A 173 -8.42 -1.12 -16.96
N ASP A 174 -9.00 -1.53 -15.84
CA ASP A 174 -9.54 -0.62 -14.82
C ASP A 174 -8.44 0.25 -14.21
N ARG A 175 -7.30 -0.35 -13.83
CA ARG A 175 -6.15 0.41 -13.30
C ARG A 175 -5.56 1.36 -14.33
N LEU A 176 -5.50 0.96 -15.59
CA LEU A 176 -5.01 1.82 -16.67
C LEU A 176 -5.93 3.02 -16.90
N ALA A 177 -7.24 2.83 -16.81
CA ALA A 177 -8.21 3.92 -16.88
C ALA A 177 -7.99 4.93 -15.75
N VAL A 178 -7.78 4.44 -14.51
CA VAL A 178 -7.49 5.30 -13.36
C VAL A 178 -6.16 6.05 -13.53
N TYR A 179 -5.12 5.41 -14.09
CA TYR A 179 -3.86 6.08 -14.42
C TYR A 179 -4.10 7.28 -15.35
N PHE A 180 -4.81 7.09 -16.47
CA PHE A 180 -5.03 8.18 -17.42
C PHE A 180 -5.95 9.27 -16.86
N HIS A 181 -6.93 8.90 -16.03
CA HIS A 181 -7.80 9.85 -15.35
C HIS A 181 -7.01 10.76 -14.38
N LEU A 182 -6.06 10.19 -13.63
CA LEU A 182 -5.31 10.90 -12.61
C LEU A 182 -3.98 11.49 -13.10
N LYS A 183 -3.51 11.12 -14.29
CA LYS A 183 -2.26 11.62 -14.89
C LYS A 183 -2.15 13.16 -14.89
N PRO A 184 -3.18 13.94 -15.25
CA PRO A 184 -3.10 15.41 -15.21
C PRO A 184 -2.85 15.98 -13.82
N ARG A 185 -3.21 15.26 -12.74
CA ARG A 185 -2.91 15.67 -11.37
C ARG A 185 -1.40 15.64 -11.12
N SER A 186 -0.72 14.56 -11.48
CA SER A 186 0.73 14.45 -11.30
C SER A 186 1.51 15.39 -12.21
N GLU A 187 1.03 15.64 -13.44
CA GLU A 187 1.64 16.63 -14.35
C GLU A 187 1.62 18.03 -13.75
N ARG A 188 0.47 18.47 -13.20
CA ARG A 188 0.36 19.78 -12.53
C ARG A 188 1.28 19.89 -11.31
N ILE A 189 1.38 18.84 -10.49
CA ILE A 189 2.28 18.82 -9.33
C ILE A 189 3.74 18.90 -9.80
N TYR A 190 4.11 18.16 -10.84
CA TYR A 190 5.44 18.21 -11.42
C TYR A 190 5.80 19.60 -11.95
N GLU A 191 4.90 20.21 -12.72
CA GLU A 191 5.07 21.57 -13.27
C GLU A 191 5.25 22.63 -12.19
N LYS A 192 4.49 22.53 -11.08
CA LYS A 192 4.65 23.39 -9.90
C LYS A 192 6.06 23.26 -9.31
N VAL A 193 6.53 22.03 -9.08
CA VAL A 193 7.84 21.76 -8.47
C VAL A 193 9.00 22.23 -9.36
N ILE A 194 8.92 22.01 -10.68
CA ILE A 194 9.96 22.51 -11.60
C ILE A 194 9.91 24.03 -11.71
N GLY A 195 8.73 24.64 -11.73
CA GLY A 195 8.57 26.09 -11.80
C GLY A 195 9.19 26.80 -10.60
N GLN A 196 9.03 26.24 -9.40
CA GLN A 196 9.66 26.73 -8.18
C GLN A 196 11.19 26.62 -8.23
N LYS A 197 11.75 25.56 -8.83
CA LYS A 197 13.21 25.41 -9.01
C LYS A 197 13.81 26.42 -9.98
N HIS A 198 13.05 26.94 -10.93
CA HIS A 198 13.52 27.95 -11.89
C HIS A 198 13.35 29.39 -11.38
N ALA A 199 12.55 29.60 -10.33
CA ALA A 199 12.30 30.90 -9.73
C ALA A 199 13.26 31.26 -8.58
N ASN A 200 13.97 30.26 -8.03
CA ASN A 200 15.00 30.38 -7.00
C ASN A 200 16.40 30.29 -7.61
#